data_AF-A0A0V1Q0T0-F1
#
_entry.id   AF-A0A0V1Q0T0-F1
#
_cell.length_a   1.000
_cell.length_b   1.000
_cell.length_c   1.000
_cell.angle_alpha   90.00
_cell.angle_beta   90.00
_cell.angle_gamma   90.00
#
_symmetry.space_group_name_H-M   'P 1'
#
loop_
_entity.id
_entity.type
_entity.pdbx_description
1 polymer ?
#
loop_
_entity_poly.entity_id
_entity_poly.type
_entity_poly.pdbx_seq_one_letter_code
_entity_poly.pdbx_strand_id
1 'polypeptide(L)'
;MTKFAKDLDSNKKLKSFLEGFYKISDTKPPVQGDEYVDYFTPEATLLLGANQAKGSSEIRQLRQNIWSNVSKRHHVVHNVAAVNDTDVLLNGDVDYVLNDGSSSTKSWGAYIEFESPAQEKMKYYRVYI
;
A
#
# COMPACT_ATOMS: atom_id res chain seq x y z
N MET A 1 9.85 5.37 13.42
CA MET A 1 10.71 5.54 12.24
C MET A 1 10.83 4.17 11.58
N THR A 2 10.52 4.06 10.30
CA THR A 2 10.59 2.81 9.54
C THR A 2 12.02 2.29 9.50
N LYS A 3 12.22 1.00 9.77
CA LYS A 3 13.50 0.32 9.68
C LYS A 3 13.64 -0.30 8.30
N PHE A 4 14.72 0.02 7.61
CA PHE A 4 15.07 -0.61 6.34
C PHE A 4 16.16 -1.65 6.61
N ALA A 5 16.14 -2.75 5.86
CA ALA A 5 17.28 -3.66 5.80
C ALA A 5 18.52 -2.90 5.31
N LYS A 6 19.70 -3.34 5.74
CA LYS A 6 20.97 -2.61 5.55
C LYS A 6 21.27 -2.30 4.08
N ASP A 7 20.91 -3.20 3.19
CA ASP A 7 21.04 -3.08 1.73
C ASP A 7 20.10 -2.04 1.12
N LEU A 8 19.01 -1.70 1.80
CA LEU A 8 18.02 -0.71 1.39
C LEU A 8 18.20 0.67 2.06
N ASP A 9 19.14 0.82 2.99
CA ASP A 9 19.32 2.06 3.76
C ASP A 9 19.62 3.28 2.89
N SER A 10 20.32 3.11 1.77
CA SER A 10 20.64 4.17 0.82
C SER A 10 19.59 4.35 -0.29
N ASN A 11 18.59 3.47 -0.39
CA ASN A 11 17.59 3.50 -1.45
C ASN A 11 16.54 4.59 -1.21
N LYS A 12 16.87 5.82 -1.63
CA LYS A 12 15.98 6.99 -1.49
C LYS A 12 14.68 6.86 -2.30
N LYS A 13 14.72 6.20 -3.46
CA LYS A 13 13.55 6.05 -4.32
C LYS A 13 12.48 5.18 -3.66
N LEU A 14 12.86 4.01 -3.14
CA LEU A 14 11.96 3.14 -2.39
C LEU A 14 11.35 3.87 -1.18
N LYS A 15 12.18 4.60 -0.42
CA LYS A 15 11.73 5.37 0.74
C LYS A 15 10.65 6.37 0.36
N SER A 16 10.90 7.21 -0.64
CA SER A 16 9.93 8.19 -1.13
C SER A 16 8.68 7.54 -1.73
N PHE A 17 8.84 6.41 -2.44
CA PHE A 17 7.71 5.65 -2.97
C PHE A 17 6.77 5.18 -1.85
N LEU A 18 7.32 4.52 -0.81
CA LEU A 18 6.52 4.00 0.30
C LEU A 18 5.87 5.13 1.12
N GLU A 19 6.60 6.20 1.40
CA GLU A 19 6.07 7.38 2.08
C GLU A 19 4.89 8.00 1.31
N GLY A 20 5.06 8.21 0.00
CA GLY A 20 4.00 8.73 -0.87
C GLY A 20 2.80 7.79 -0.95
N PHE A 21 3.06 6.50 -1.16
CA PHE A 21 2.04 5.47 -1.30
C PHE A 21 1.16 5.35 -0.05
N TYR A 22 1.77 5.27 1.15
CA TYR A 22 0.99 5.16 2.38
C TYR A 22 0.29 6.47 2.74
N LYS A 23 0.89 7.63 2.44
CA LYS A 23 0.22 8.92 2.60
C LYS A 23 -1.05 9.03 1.75
N ILE A 24 -0.98 8.65 0.47
CA ILE A 24 -2.18 8.66 -0.39
C ILE A 24 -3.13 7.52 -0.02
N SER A 25 -2.62 6.39 0.50
CA SER A 25 -3.43 5.34 1.12
C SER A 25 -4.24 5.87 2.29
N ASP A 26 -3.69 6.73 3.13
CA ASP A 26 -4.37 7.29 4.31
C ASP A 26 -5.37 8.40 3.99
N THR A 27 -5.50 8.77 2.72
CA THR A 27 -6.43 9.79 2.26
C THR A 27 -7.65 9.14 1.61
N LYS A 28 -8.84 9.64 1.96
CA LYS A 28 -10.11 9.21 1.36
C LYS A 28 -10.07 9.47 -0.16
N PRO A 29 -10.38 8.47 -1.00
CA PRO A 29 -10.27 8.61 -2.46
C PRO A 29 -11.29 9.62 -2.99
N PRO A 30 -10.94 10.38 -4.05
CA PRO A 30 -11.90 11.17 -4.80
C PRO A 30 -12.85 10.27 -5.60
N VAL A 31 -13.96 10.84 -6.10
CA VAL A 31 -14.92 10.11 -6.94
C VAL A 31 -14.31 9.75 -8.30
N GLN A 32 -13.45 10.62 -8.84
CA GLN A 32 -12.72 10.43 -10.10
C GLN A 32 -11.26 10.85 -9.94
N GLY A 33 -10.36 10.26 -10.72
CA GLY A 33 -8.93 10.63 -10.73
C GLY A 33 -8.23 10.35 -9.39
N ASP A 34 -8.05 9.07 -9.06
CA ASP A 34 -7.43 8.65 -7.79
C ASP A 34 -5.94 8.37 -7.97
N GLU A 35 -5.08 9.27 -7.47
CA GLU A 35 -3.61 9.20 -7.56
C GLU A 35 -3.04 7.92 -6.94
N TYR A 36 -3.76 7.25 -6.03
CA TYR A 36 -3.34 5.95 -5.51
C TYR A 36 -3.19 4.90 -6.59
N VAL A 37 -4.04 4.97 -7.63
CA VAL A 37 -4.01 4.00 -8.74
C VAL A 37 -2.75 4.19 -9.59
N ASP A 38 -2.14 5.37 -9.57
CA ASP A 38 -0.95 5.67 -10.38
C ASP A 38 0.32 4.98 -9.85
N TYR A 39 0.31 4.54 -8.59
CA TYR A 39 1.35 3.70 -7.98
C TYR A 39 1.35 2.27 -8.53
N PHE A 40 0.34 1.89 -9.31
CA PHE A 40 0.20 0.58 -9.92
C PHE A 40 0.41 0.64 -11.43
N THR A 41 0.92 -0.45 -12.01
CA THR A 41 0.86 -0.67 -13.45
C THR A 41 -0.59 -0.86 -13.91
N PRO A 42 -0.95 -0.56 -15.18
CA PRO A 42 -2.32 -0.70 -15.67
C PRO A 42 -2.96 -2.08 -15.45
N GLU A 43 -2.15 -3.14 -15.47
CA GLU A 43 -2.54 -4.55 -15.31
C GLU A 43 -2.18 -5.13 -13.94
N ALA A 44 -1.86 -4.28 -12.95
CA ALA A 44 -1.39 -4.74 -11.66
C ALA A 44 -2.41 -5.61 -10.93
N THR A 45 -1.93 -6.50 -10.07
CA THR A 45 -2.79 -7.29 -9.17
C THR A 45 -2.64 -6.83 -7.72
N LEU A 46 -3.77 -6.53 -7.08
CA LEU A 46 -3.86 -6.23 -5.66
C LEU A 46 -4.63 -7.33 -4.94
N LEU A 47 -4.02 -7.92 -3.92
CA LEU A 47 -4.66 -8.84 -2.99
C LEU A 47 -4.65 -8.25 -1.57
N LEU A 48 -5.82 -8.09 -0.96
CA LEU A 48 -5.97 -7.59 0.40
C LEU A 48 -6.81 -8.59 1.21
N GLY A 49 -6.16 -9.45 1.98
CA GLY A 49 -6.82 -10.57 2.64
C GLY A 49 -7.50 -11.49 1.61
N ALA A 50 -8.83 -11.61 1.69
CA ALA A 50 -9.64 -12.37 0.73
C ALA A 50 -10.08 -11.58 -0.51
N ASN A 51 -9.88 -10.25 -0.53
CA ASN A 51 -10.27 -9.42 -1.66
C ASN A 51 -9.18 -9.41 -2.73
N GLN A 52 -9.61 -9.41 -4.00
CA GLN A 52 -8.75 -9.30 -5.17
C GLN A 52 -9.24 -8.19 -6.09
N ALA A 53 -8.30 -7.47 -6.70
CA ALA A 53 -8.54 -6.53 -7.79
C ALA A 53 -7.42 -6.66 -8.83
N LYS A 54 -7.79 -6.67 -10.11
CA LYS A 54 -6.87 -6.68 -11.24
C LYS A 54 -7.09 -5.46 -12.14
N GLY A 55 -6.00 -4.75 -12.36
CA GLY A 55 -5.94 -3.55 -13.18
C GLY A 55 -6.54 -2.30 -12.52
N SER A 56 -6.29 -1.15 -13.16
CA SER A 56 -6.56 0.17 -12.57
C SER A 56 -8.03 0.39 -12.16
N SER A 57 -8.98 -0.15 -12.93
CA SER A 57 -10.42 0.04 -12.66
C SER A 57 -10.85 -0.70 -11.39
N GLU A 58 -10.50 -1.98 -11.26
CA GLU A 58 -10.86 -2.77 -10.08
C GLU A 58 -10.12 -2.30 -8.83
N ILE A 59 -8.86 -1.87 -8.95
CA ILE A 59 -8.08 -1.32 -7.83
C ILE A 59 -8.75 -0.05 -7.29
N ARG A 60 -9.21 0.84 -8.18
CA ARG A 60 -9.98 2.04 -7.78
C ARG A 60 -11.25 1.66 -7.05
N GLN A 61 -12.02 0.72 -7.60
CA GLN A 61 -13.28 0.28 -7.00
C GLN A 61 -13.06 -0.36 -5.62
N LEU A 62 -12.06 -1.23 -5.50
CA LEU A 62 -11.70 -1.86 -4.22
C LEU A 62 -11.33 -0.80 -3.17
N ARG A 63 -10.52 0.19 -3.55
CA ARG A 63 -10.16 1.30 -2.66
C ARG A 63 -11.37 2.11 -2.20
N GLN A 64 -12.29 2.44 -3.11
CA GLN A 64 -13.54 3.13 -2.76
C GLN A 64 -14.40 2.29 -1.79
N ASN A 65 -14.50 0.97 -2.04
CA ASN A 65 -15.24 0.06 -1.17
C ASN A 65 -14.62 -0.03 0.23
N ILE A 66 -13.29 -0.09 0.35
CA ILE A 66 -12.61 -0.07 1.66
C ILE A 66 -12.94 1.21 2.42
N TRP A 67 -12.93 2.35 1.73
CA TRP A 67 -13.21 3.65 2.33
C TRP A 67 -14.70 3.94 2.58
N SER A 68 -15.63 3.09 2.12
CA SER A 68 -17.07 3.32 2.34
C SER A 68 -17.45 3.27 3.82
N ASN A 69 -16.72 2.49 4.62
CA ASN A 69 -16.97 2.29 6.05
C ASN A 69 -15.90 2.94 6.96
N VAL A 70 -14.87 3.56 6.37
CA VAL A 70 -13.72 4.15 7.08
C VAL A 70 -13.84 5.67 7.07
N SER A 71 -13.75 6.29 8.24
CA SER A 71 -13.72 7.74 8.39
C SER A 71 -12.30 8.28 8.44
N LYS A 72 -11.38 7.56 9.10
CA LYS A 72 -9.94 7.87 9.14
C LYS A 72 -9.11 6.60 9.06
N ARG A 73 -7.94 6.72 8.43
CA ARG A 73 -6.97 5.64 8.31
C ARG A 73 -5.57 6.19 8.52
N HIS A 74 -4.70 5.44 9.20
CA HIS A 74 -3.29 5.78 9.31
C HIS A 74 -2.41 4.53 9.25
N HIS A 75 -1.53 4.43 8.26
CA HIS A 75 -0.55 3.35 8.17
C HIS A 75 0.76 3.74 8.84
N VAL A 76 1.32 2.80 9.61
CA VAL A 76 2.66 2.88 10.18
C VAL A 76 3.48 1.70 9.68
N VAL A 77 4.45 1.96 8.81
CA VAL A 77 5.38 0.93 8.31
C VAL A 77 6.54 0.76 9.29
N HIS A 78 6.72 -0.46 9.79
CA HIS A 78 7.74 -0.78 10.79
C HIS A 78 9.05 -1.25 10.16
N ASN A 79 8.99 -2.26 9.27
CA ASN A 79 10.19 -2.84 8.67
C ASN A 79 10.00 -3.03 7.16
N VAL A 80 11.09 -2.93 6.41
CA VAL A 80 11.17 -3.17 4.96
C VAL A 80 12.44 -3.96 4.65
N ALA A 81 12.31 -5.06 3.92
CA ALA A 81 13.43 -5.91 3.50
C ALA A 81 13.31 -6.28 2.02
N ALA A 82 14.44 -6.38 1.33
CA ALA A 82 14.47 -6.86 -0.05
C ALA A 82 14.25 -8.37 -0.09
N VAL A 83 13.49 -8.82 -1.09
CA VAL A 83 13.43 -10.23 -1.50
C VAL A 83 14.41 -10.47 -2.65
N ASN A 84 14.45 -9.53 -3.59
CA ASN A 84 15.38 -9.45 -4.72
C ASN A 84 15.47 -7.97 -5.16
N ASP A 85 16.04 -7.71 -6.34
CA ASP A 85 16.26 -6.36 -6.86
C ASP A 85 14.99 -5.54 -7.09
N THR A 86 13.85 -6.20 -7.32
CA THR A 86 12.56 -5.55 -7.61
C THR A 86 11.54 -5.69 -6.51
N ASP A 87 11.76 -6.55 -5.53
CA ASP A 87 10.69 -7.01 -4.65
C ASP A 87 11.02 -6.75 -3.18
N VAL A 88 10.00 -6.38 -2.41
CA VAL A 88 10.17 -6.12 -0.98
C VAL A 88 9.08 -6.78 -0.16
N LEU A 89 9.48 -7.22 1.03
CA LEU A 89 8.58 -7.54 2.12
C LEU A 89 8.57 -6.39 3.12
N LEU A 90 7.41 -6.13 3.70
CA LEU A 90 7.28 -5.15 4.75
C LEU A 90 6.19 -5.55 5.74
N ASN A 91 6.23 -4.96 6.92
CA ASN A 91 5.17 -5.08 7.91
C ASN A 91 4.90 -3.75 8.60
N GLY A 92 3.74 -3.67 9.23
CA GLY A 92 3.28 -2.45 9.85
C GLY A 92 2.03 -2.65 10.69
N ASP A 93 1.51 -1.54 11.16
CA ASP A 93 0.17 -1.43 11.71
C ASP A 93 -0.66 -0.47 10.86
N VAL A 94 -1.97 -0.62 10.93
CA VAL A 94 -2.92 0.33 10.36
C VAL A 94 -4.00 0.64 11.40
N ASP A 95 -4.13 1.91 11.71
CA ASP A 95 -5.18 2.43 12.57
C ASP A 95 -6.39 2.79 11.73
N TYR A 96 -7.56 2.41 12.21
CA TYR A 96 -8.85 2.76 11.62
C TYR A 96 -9.70 3.52 12.62
N VAL A 97 -10.42 4.51 12.11
CA VAL A 97 -11.66 5.00 12.71
C VAL A 97 -12.77 4.71 11.70
N LEU A 98 -13.83 4.03 12.12
CA LEU A 98 -14.98 3.73 11.27
C LEU A 98 -15.97 4.90 11.31
N ASN A 99 -16.98 4.84 10.43
CA ASN A 99 -18.01 5.89 10.37
C ASN A 99 -18.90 5.95 11.62
N ASP A 100 -19.00 4.86 12.39
CA ASP A 100 -19.71 4.81 13.67
C ASP A 100 -18.89 5.33 14.86
N GLY A 101 -17.64 5.77 14.60
CA GLY A 101 -16.72 6.28 15.61
C GLY A 101 -15.91 5.21 16.34
N SER A 102 -16.15 3.92 16.09
CA SER A 102 -15.31 2.85 16.62
C SER A 102 -13.89 2.94 16.04
N SER A 103 -12.91 2.51 16.83
CA SER A 103 -11.51 2.51 16.43
C SER A 103 -10.84 1.16 16.67
N SER A 104 -9.89 0.81 15.81
CA SER A 104 -9.12 -0.42 15.93
C SER A 104 -7.76 -0.27 15.25
N THR A 105 -6.78 -1.02 15.74
CA THR A 105 -5.46 -1.16 15.10
C THR A 105 -5.31 -2.59 14.63
N LYS A 106 -4.81 -2.77 13.40
CA LYS A 106 -4.49 -4.09 12.86
C LYS A 106 -3.03 -4.15 12.44
N SER A 107 -2.32 -5.18 12.86
CA SER A 107 -1.01 -5.50 12.32
C SER A 107 -1.14 -6.19 10.96
N TRP A 108 -0.22 -5.89 10.06
CA TRP A 108 -0.22 -6.44 8.72
C TRP A 108 1.19 -6.72 8.22
N GLY A 109 1.28 -7.65 7.26
CA GLY A 109 2.44 -7.87 6.43
C GLY A 109 2.09 -7.62 4.96
N ALA A 110 3.06 -7.26 4.14
CA ALA A 110 2.83 -7.14 2.71
C ALA A 110 4.05 -7.52 1.88
N TYR A 111 3.77 -7.96 0.66
CA TYR A 111 4.74 -8.20 -0.40
C TYR A 111 4.42 -7.29 -1.59
N ILE A 112 5.44 -6.58 -2.07
CA ILE A 112 5.37 -5.71 -3.25
C ILE A 112 6.32 -6.26 -4.31
N GLU A 113 5.82 -6.40 -5.53
CA GLU A 113 6.60 -6.65 -6.74
C GLU A 113 6.55 -5.39 -7.61
N PHE A 114 7.69 -4.75 -7.83
CA PHE A 114 7.79 -3.59 -8.72
C PHE A 114 7.94 -4.03 -10.18
N GLU A 115 7.50 -3.19 -11.12
CA GLU A 115 7.64 -3.46 -12.55
C GLU A 115 9.11 -3.50 -13.00
N SER A 116 9.97 -2.73 -12.33
CA SER A 116 11.39 -2.66 -12.61
C SER A 116 12.19 -2.25 -11.35
N PRO A 117 13.53 -2.39 -11.35
CA PRO A 117 14.39 -1.92 -10.26
C PRO A 117 14.32 -0.41 -10.02
N ALA A 118 13.72 0.36 -10.93
CA ALA A 118 13.49 1.79 -10.73
C ALA A 118 12.43 2.09 -9.65
N GLN A 119 11.60 1.09 -9.30
CA GLN A 119 10.61 1.14 -8.22
C GLN A 119 9.57 2.26 -8.39
N GLU A 120 9.13 2.48 -9.63
CA GLU A 120 8.19 3.56 -9.97
C GLU A 120 6.73 3.11 -9.89
N LYS A 121 6.45 1.84 -10.17
CA LYS A 121 5.12 1.24 -10.16
C LYS A 121 5.14 -0.19 -9.66
N MET A 122 4.09 -0.58 -8.94
CA MET A 122 3.84 -1.94 -8.51
C MET A 122 3.05 -2.68 -9.57
N LYS A 123 3.53 -3.88 -9.96
CA LYS A 123 2.73 -4.82 -10.76
C LYS A 123 2.00 -5.85 -9.88
N TYR A 124 2.46 -6.04 -8.64
CA TYR A 124 1.80 -6.90 -7.68
C TYR A 124 1.91 -6.32 -6.26
N TYR A 125 0.81 -6.33 -5.52
CA TYR A 125 0.79 -5.98 -4.10
C TYR A 125 -0.13 -6.92 -3.34
N ARG A 126 0.41 -7.62 -2.34
CA ARG A 126 -0.35 -8.52 -1.48
C ARG A 126 -0.21 -8.13 -0.04
N VAL A 127 -1.33 -8.01 0.66
CA VAL A 127 -1.42 -7.68 2.07
C VAL A 127 -2.03 -8.85 2.84
N TYR A 128 -1.37 -9.18 3.94
CA TYR A 128 -1.76 -10.17 4.94
C TYR A 128 -2.19 -9.40 6.19
N ILE A 129 -3.44 -9.58 6.63
CA ILE A 129 -4.07 -8.88 7.75
C ILE A 129 -4.85 -9.86 8.63
#